data_AF-A0A550D1J8-F1
#
_entry.id   AF-A0A550D1J8-F1
#
_cell.length_a   1.000
_cell.length_b   1.000
_cell.length_c   1.000
_cell.angle_alpha   90.00
_cell.angle_beta   90.00
_cell.angle_gamma   90.00
#
_symmetry.space_group_name_H-M   'P 1'
#
loop_
_entity.id
_entity.type
_entity.pdbx_description
1 polymer ?
#
loop_
_entity_poly.entity_id
_entity_poly.type
_entity_poly.pdbx_seq_one_letter_code
_entity_poly.pdbx_strand_id
1 'polypeptide(L)' 'MGGVLLRDKINGPDNLRKLLESKDILVCPGAYDALSARLIEAMGFECVYMTGFGTAASMLGC' A
#
# COMPACT_ATOMS: atom_id res chain seq x y z
N MET A 1 -6.23 -22.22 8.20
CA MET A 1 -4.83 -21.74 8.14
C MET A 1 -4.35 -21.86 6.70
N GLY A 2 -4.67 -20.89 5.85
CA GLY A 2 -4.35 -20.95 4.43
C GLY A 2 -4.58 -19.60 3.77
N GLY A 3 -3.60 -19.13 2.99
CA GLY A 3 -3.72 -17.98 2.10
C GLY A 3 -3.33 -16.61 2.69
N VAL A 4 -2.17 -16.46 3.33
CA VAL A 4 -1.71 -15.14 3.84
C VAL A 4 -1.04 -14.27 2.74
N LEU A 5 -0.69 -14.84 1.58
CA LEU A 5 0.08 -14.13 0.55
C LEU A 5 -0.74 -13.27 -0.41
N LEU A 6 -1.96 -13.68 -0.75
CA LEU A 6 -2.81 -12.97 -1.73
C LEU A 6 -4.24 -12.89 -1.19
N ARG A 7 -4.72 -11.65 -1.02
CA ARG A 7 -6.10 -11.34 -0.64
C ARG A 7 -6.98 -11.26 -1.88
N ASP A 8 -8.29 -11.38 -1.65
CA ASP A 8 -9.29 -11.06 -2.67
C ASP A 8 -9.12 -9.62 -3.17
N LYS A 9 -9.44 -9.41 -4.44
CA LYS A 9 -9.31 -8.11 -5.09
C LYS A 9 -10.16 -7.07 -4.36
N ILE A 10 -9.52 -6.07 -3.77
CA ILE A 10 -10.21 -4.94 -3.13
C ILE A 10 -10.53 -3.85 -4.15
N ASN A 11 -11.60 -3.10 -3.88
CA ASN A 11 -11.91 -1.88 -4.61
C ASN A 11 -11.12 -0.70 -4.00
N GLY A 12 -9.84 -0.60 -4.42
CA GLY A 12 -8.90 0.41 -3.91
C GLY A 12 -9.41 1.86 -4.03
N PRO A 13 -9.91 2.31 -5.20
CA PRO A 13 -10.42 3.67 -5.36
C PRO A 13 -11.56 4.02 -4.40
N ASP A 14 -12.54 3.13 -4.23
CA ASP A 14 -13.68 3.40 -3.34
C ASP A 14 -13.29 3.40 -1.86
N ASN A 15 -12.36 2.52 -1.46
CA ASN A 15 -11.82 2.53 -0.10
C ASN A 15 -11.01 3.79 0.19
N LEU A 16 -10.18 4.25 -0.76
CA LEU A 16 -9.43 5.49 -0.59
C LEU A 16 -10.35 6.70 -0.44
N ARG A 17 -11.45 6.77 -1.21
CA ARG A 17 -12.44 7.85 -1.06
C ARG A 17 -13.03 7.89 0.34
N LYS A 18 -13.41 6.73 0.90
CA LYS A 18 -13.91 6.63 2.28
C LYS A 18 -12.88 7.09 3.32
N LEU A 19 -11.61 6.75 3.12
CA LEU A 19 -10.52 7.21 4.01
C LEU A 19 -10.34 8.72 3.92
N LEU A 20 -10.44 9.30 2.72
CA LEU A 20 -10.32 10.75 2.49
C LEU A 20 -11.55 11.55 2.97
N GLU A 21 -12.71 10.91 3.13
CA GLU A 21 -13.88 11.52 3.78
C GLU A 21 -13.67 11.71 5.28
N SER A 22 -12.78 10.92 5.90
CA SER A 22 -12.33 11.20 7.26
C SER A 22 -11.56 12.52 7.26
N LYS A 23 -11.80 13.37 8.27
CA LYS A 23 -11.05 14.63 8.45
C LYS A 23 -9.70 14.41 9.13
N ASP A 24 -9.29 13.15 9.28
CA ASP A 24 -8.08 12.75 9.97
C ASP A 24 -6.88 12.76 9.00
N ILE A 25 -5.68 12.85 9.57
CA ILE A 25 -4.46 12.76 8.78
C ILE A 25 -4.26 11.30 8.40
N LEU A 26 -4.40 11.02 7.10
CA LEU A 26 -4.13 9.69 6.55
C LEU A 26 -2.61 9.49 6.39
N VAL A 27 -2.03 8.63 7.21
CA VAL A 27 -0.61 8.25 7.12
C VAL A 27 -0.46 7.10 6.11
N CYS A 28 0.19 7.37 4.98
CA CYS A 28 0.50 6.37 3.96
C CYS A 28 2.02 6.20 3.82
N PRO A 29 2.63 5.17 4.44
CA PRO A 29 4.06 4.90 4.32
C PRO A 29 4.46 4.57 2.87
N GLY A 30 5.71 4.87 2.54
CA GLY A 30 6.28 4.61 1.21
C GLY A 30 6.54 3.12 0.97
N ALA A 31 5.98 2.57 -0.11
CA ALA A 31 6.29 1.24 -0.62
C ALA A 31 6.92 1.37 -2.02
N TYR A 32 7.98 0.62 -2.29
CA TYR A 32 8.61 0.57 -3.62
C TYR A 32 8.47 -0.79 -4.31
N ASP A 33 8.11 -1.84 -3.56
CA ASP A 33 7.81 -3.18 -4.05
C ASP A 33 6.63 -3.82 -3.31
N ALA A 34 6.22 -5.01 -3.76
CA ALA A 34 5.10 -5.73 -3.17
C ALA A 34 5.38 -6.19 -1.72
N LEU A 35 6.62 -6.55 -1.40
CA LEU A 35 7.00 -7.00 -0.06
C LEU A 35 6.87 -5.87 0.97
N SER A 36 7.39 -4.69 0.64
CA SER A 36 7.25 -3.47 1.46
C SER A 36 5.77 -3.15 1.69
N ALA A 37 4.94 -3.24 0.65
CA ALA A 37 3.50 -3.01 0.78
C ALA A 37 2.81 -4.02 1.72
N ARG A 38 3.24 -5.29 1.72
CA ARG A 38 2.71 -6.30 2.65
C ARG A 38 3.15 -6.06 4.10
N LEU A 39 4.39 -5.64 4.32
CA LEU A 39 4.88 -5.31 5.66
C LEU A 39 4.13 -4.11 6.25
N ILE A 40 3.89 -3.08 5.44
CA ILE A 40 3.13 -1.89 5.86
C ILE A 40 1.68 -2.28 6.21
N GLU A 41 1.04 -3.13 5.41
CA GLU A 41 -0.29 -3.66 5.74
C GLU A 41 -0.28 -4.48 7.05
N ALA A 42 0.72 -5.33 7.25
CA ALA A 42 0.86 -6.15 8.46
C ALA A 42 1.05 -5.29 9.74
N MET A 43 1.57 -4.07 9.59
CA MET A 43 1.66 -3.08 10.67
C MET A 43 0.34 -2.33 10.94
N GLY A 44 -0.71 -2.58 10.15
CA GLY A 44 -2.04 -2.03 10.36
C GLY A 44 -2.34 -0.72 9.63
N PHE A 45 -1.48 -0.28 8.70
CA PHE A 45 -1.77 0.89 7.87
C PHE A 45 -2.83 0.58 6.82
N GLU A 46 -3.78 1.50 6.64
CA GLU A 46 -4.89 1.32 5.69
C GLU A 46 -4.53 1.73 4.26
N CYS A 47 -3.40 2.42 4.08
CA CYS A 47 -2.91 2.87 2.77
C CYS A 47 -1.38 2.82 2.70
N VAL A 48 -0.88 2.74 1.47
CA VAL A 48 0.54 2.90 1.13
C VAL A 48 0.68 3.92 0.02
N TYR A 49 1.80 4.64 -0.01
CA TYR A 49 2.17 5.49 -1.12
C TYR A 49 3.26 4.81 -1.95
N MET A 50 3.03 4.64 -3.24
CA MET A 50 4.04 4.08 -4.14
C MET A 50 4.93 5.20 -4.68
N THR A 51 6.24 5.12 -4.41
CA THR A 51 7.21 6.12 -4.89
C THR A 51 7.64 5.83 -6.33
N GLY A 52 7.53 6.82 -7.22
CA GLY A 52 7.97 6.67 -8.62
C GLY A 52 9.48 6.42 -8.75
N PHE A 53 10.30 7.07 -7.92
CA PHE A 53 11.75 6.83 -7.88
C PHE A 53 12.08 5.43 -7.35
N GLY A 54 11.44 5.02 -6.24
CA GLY A 54 11.68 3.69 -5.68
C GLY A 54 11.22 2.56 -6.60
N THR A 55 10.12 2.73 -7.34
CA THR A 55 9.70 1.78 -8.37
C THR A 55 10.76 1.68 -9.48
N ALA A 56 11.30 2.80 -9.96
CA ALA A 56 12.35 2.79 -10.98
C ALA A 56 13.63 2.10 -10.47
N ALA A 57 14.11 2.47 -9.27
CA ALA A 57 15.28 1.85 -8.66
C ALA A 57 15.10 0.34 -8.44
N SER A 58 13.92 -0.08 -7.96
CA SER A 58 13.63 -1.50 -7.71
C SER A 58 13.47 -2.33 -8.99
N MET A 59 12.96 -1.73 -10.08
CA MET A 59 12.71 -2.43 -11.34
C MET A 59 13.90 -2.38 -12.31
N LEU A 60 14.66 -1.28 -12.31
CA LEU A 60 15.69 -0.96 -13.29
C LEU A 60 17.10 -0.86 -12.69
N GLY A 61 17.24 -0.81 -11.35
CA GLY A 61 18.53 -0.77 -10.67
C GLY A 61 19.27 0.57 -10.80
N CYS A 62 18.56 1.67 -11.07
CA CYS A 62 19.11 3.01 -11.27
C CYS A 62 18.90 3.96 -10.08
#